data_AF-A0A2G5WHJ7-F1
#
_entry.id   AF-A0A2G5WHJ7-F1
#
_cell.length_a   1.000
_cell.length_b   1.000
_cell.length_c   1.000
_cell.angle_alpha   90.00
_cell.angle_beta   90.00
_cell.angle_gamma   90.00
#
_symmetry.space_group_name_H-M   'P 1'
#
loop_
_entity.id
_entity.type
_entity.pdbx_description
1 polymer ?
#
loop_
_entity_poly.entity_id
_entity_poly.type
_entity_poly.pdbx_seq_one_letter_code
_entity_poly.pdbx_strand_id
1 'polypeptide(L)'
;MKNGSNHQSIVESLREYNLKKNIKEQLKIINPLLGKKETDIKVHLMHALATGVMTKSELDFLEVKMALGRMCLELEQVLDNVYIAILFYDSEHNNVFHGAGPSIPVEYSDFYNVINEQGMFDENCCSCGRAIYTQEVVQTDIGTSTLWTKFRDSVIEYGFKSCTSIPFFTDTGRLAGTFGFLSKRPNNYLTRDEVEMIQEKVSMFSFEIQTISDRIHEYTEVGNGRLTI
;
A
#
# COMPACT_ATOMS: atom_id res chain seq x y z
N MET A 1 4.78 -40.17 2.33
CA MET A 1 5.01 -39.45 3.60
C MET A 1 5.33 -38.01 3.26
N LYS A 2 4.54 -37.08 3.82
CA LYS A 2 4.62 -35.63 3.59
C LYS A 2 5.88 -35.06 4.24
N ASN A 3 6.60 -34.20 3.53
CA ASN A 3 7.38 -33.09 4.08
C ASN A 3 7.59 -32.05 2.96
N GLY A 4 6.52 -31.33 2.63
CA GLY A 4 6.58 -30.12 1.83
C GLY A 4 6.57 -28.94 2.78
N SER A 5 7.76 -28.44 3.15
CA SER A 5 7.88 -27.19 3.87
C SER A 5 7.53 -26.05 2.92
N ASN A 6 6.32 -25.51 3.06
CA ASN A 6 5.86 -24.33 2.36
C ASN A 6 6.62 -23.11 2.91
N HIS A 7 7.81 -22.82 2.36
CA HIS A 7 8.56 -21.59 2.66
C HIS A 7 8.09 -20.50 1.71
N GLN A 8 7.21 -19.63 2.21
CA GLN A 8 6.90 -18.34 1.63
C GLN A 8 8.22 -17.56 1.47
N SER A 9 8.50 -16.94 0.32
CA SER A 9 9.80 -16.29 0.10
C SER A 9 9.98 -15.06 1.01
N ILE A 10 11.23 -14.65 1.27
CA ILE A 10 11.46 -13.40 2.02
C ILE A 10 10.88 -12.19 1.29
N VAL A 11 10.86 -12.25 -0.04
CA VAL A 11 10.20 -11.26 -0.88
C VAL A 11 8.72 -11.26 -0.55
N GLU A 12 8.06 -12.44 -0.50
CA GLU A 12 6.66 -12.62 -0.09
C GLU A 12 6.33 -12.08 1.30
N SER A 13 7.25 -12.21 2.26
CA SER A 13 7.04 -11.68 3.61
C SER A 13 7.28 -10.16 3.71
N LEU A 14 8.15 -9.59 2.87
CA LEU A 14 8.38 -8.15 2.78
C LEU A 14 7.25 -7.42 2.04
N ARG A 15 6.50 -8.12 1.15
CA ARG A 15 5.37 -7.57 0.37
C ARG A 15 4.29 -6.93 1.23
N GLU A 16 3.99 -7.59 2.34
CA GLU A 16 2.89 -7.28 3.25
C GLU A 16 3.23 -6.18 4.26
N TYR A 17 4.45 -5.61 4.23
CA TYR A 17 4.93 -4.60 5.19
C TYR A 17 4.70 -4.93 6.67
N ASN A 18 4.57 -6.22 7.00
CA ASN A 18 4.38 -6.67 8.37
C ASN A 18 5.76 -6.96 8.98
N LEU A 19 6.32 -6.01 9.73
CA LEU A 19 7.55 -6.19 10.52
C LEU A 19 7.31 -7.14 11.72
N LYS A 20 6.83 -8.36 11.48
CA LYS A 20 6.60 -9.40 12.50
C LYS A 20 7.58 -10.57 12.38
N LYS A 21 7.60 -11.36 13.45
CA LYS A 21 8.49 -12.48 13.81
C LYS A 21 8.85 -13.44 12.67
N ASN A 22 8.01 -13.58 11.65
CA ASN A 22 8.21 -14.47 10.50
C ASN A 22 9.37 -14.02 9.58
N ILE A 23 9.50 -12.70 9.32
CA ILE A 23 10.63 -12.15 8.56
C ILE A 23 11.94 -12.37 9.30
N LYS A 24 11.98 -12.24 10.64
CA LYS A 24 13.19 -12.54 11.42
C LYS A 24 13.63 -14.01 11.31
N GLU A 25 12.70 -14.94 11.20
CA GLU A 25 13.01 -16.36 11.00
C GLU A 25 13.57 -16.61 9.58
N GLN A 26 12.95 -16.03 8.55
CA GLN A 26 13.44 -16.15 7.17
C GLN A 26 14.75 -15.42 6.92
N LEU A 27 14.91 -14.24 7.52
CA LEU A 27 16.15 -13.49 7.51
C LEU A 27 17.27 -14.31 8.15
N LYS A 28 17.03 -15.07 9.24
CA LYS A 28 18.06 -15.92 9.90
C LYS A 28 18.56 -17.03 8.98
N ILE A 29 17.71 -17.52 8.08
CA ILE A 29 18.08 -18.53 7.09
C ILE A 29 19.01 -17.93 6.04
N ILE A 30 18.76 -16.68 5.62
CA ILE A 30 19.57 -15.96 4.64
C ILE A 30 20.88 -15.42 5.27
N ASN A 31 20.85 -15.04 6.54
CA ASN A 31 22.02 -14.57 7.28
C ASN A 31 22.07 -15.13 8.71
N PRO A 32 22.85 -16.19 8.98
CA PRO A 32 22.99 -16.79 10.32
C PRO A 32 23.50 -15.83 11.40
N LEU A 33 24.05 -14.65 11.03
CA LEU A 33 24.56 -13.64 11.97
C LEU A 33 23.45 -12.81 12.64
N LEU A 34 22.18 -13.02 12.28
CA LEU A 34 21.01 -12.42 12.96
C LEU A 34 20.90 -12.72 14.45
N GLY A 35 21.69 -13.66 14.97
CA GLY A 35 21.89 -13.82 16.42
C GLY A 35 22.52 -12.60 17.12
N LYS A 36 23.07 -11.61 16.39
CA LYS A 36 23.85 -10.50 16.97
C LYS A 36 23.18 -9.11 16.94
N LYS A 37 21.88 -9.02 17.26
CA LYS A 37 21.17 -7.73 17.48
C LYS A 37 21.16 -6.73 16.29
N GLU A 38 21.49 -7.17 15.08
CA GLU A 38 21.39 -6.30 13.90
C GLU A 38 19.91 -6.09 13.55
N THR A 39 19.46 -4.83 13.58
CA THR A 39 18.05 -4.46 13.33
C THR A 39 17.87 -3.65 12.05
N ASP A 40 18.96 -3.27 11.38
CA ASP A 40 18.88 -2.53 10.13
C ASP A 40 18.55 -3.48 8.96
N ILE A 41 17.31 -3.37 8.48
CA ILE A 41 16.82 -4.14 7.34
C ILE A 41 17.65 -3.91 6.08
N LYS A 42 18.29 -2.74 5.92
CA LYS A 42 19.13 -2.42 4.77
C LYS A 42 20.33 -3.36 4.67
N VAL A 43 20.95 -3.71 5.80
CA VAL A 43 22.06 -4.67 5.84
C VAL A 43 21.62 -6.03 5.29
N HIS A 44 20.40 -6.44 5.61
CA HIS A 44 19.84 -7.70 5.15
C HIS A 44 19.48 -7.69 3.65
N LEU A 45 18.87 -6.61 3.19
CA LEU A 45 18.55 -6.42 1.78
C LEU A 45 19.82 -6.39 0.91
N MET A 46 20.86 -5.71 1.37
CA MET A 46 22.17 -5.68 0.70
C MET A 46 22.83 -7.06 0.67
N HIS A 47 22.69 -7.85 1.74
CA HIS A 47 23.18 -9.22 1.74
C HIS A 47 22.40 -10.10 0.75
N ALA A 48 21.06 -10.03 0.74
CA ALA A 48 20.23 -10.77 -0.20
C ALA A 48 20.59 -10.45 -1.66
N LEU A 49 20.88 -9.18 -1.96
CA LEU A 49 21.41 -8.76 -3.26
C LEU A 49 22.79 -9.38 -3.53
N ALA A 50 23.72 -9.29 -2.58
CA ALA A 50 25.09 -9.81 -2.74
C ALA A 50 25.14 -11.33 -2.92
N THR A 51 24.19 -12.06 -2.34
CA THR A 51 24.07 -13.53 -2.47
C THR A 51 23.23 -13.96 -3.67
N GLY A 52 22.72 -13.03 -4.48
CA GLY A 52 21.88 -13.33 -5.65
C GLY A 52 20.48 -13.86 -5.31
N VAL A 53 20.03 -13.70 -4.07
CA VAL A 53 18.66 -14.06 -3.64
C VAL A 53 17.65 -13.03 -4.16
N MET A 54 18.12 -11.81 -4.41
CA MET A 54 17.34 -10.67 -4.90
C MET A 54 18.12 -9.97 -6.02
N THR A 55 17.40 -9.46 -7.01
CA THR A 55 17.94 -8.61 -8.08
C THR A 55 18.04 -7.16 -7.64
N LYS A 56 18.86 -6.36 -8.34
CA LYS A 56 18.94 -4.91 -8.07
C LYS A 56 17.58 -4.22 -8.28
N SER A 57 16.83 -4.63 -9.29
CA SER A 57 15.49 -4.10 -9.57
C SER A 57 14.52 -4.37 -8.40
N GLU A 58 14.50 -5.58 -7.84
CA GLU A 58 13.68 -5.89 -6.65
C GLU A 58 14.09 -5.09 -5.42
N LEU A 59 15.40 -4.87 -5.23
CA LEU A 59 15.89 -4.02 -4.15
C LEU A 59 15.40 -2.57 -4.31
N ASP A 60 15.56 -1.99 -5.50
CA ASP A 60 15.17 -0.62 -5.78
C ASP A 60 13.68 -0.40 -5.53
N PHE A 61 12.85 -1.40 -5.89
CA PHE A 61 11.42 -1.37 -5.60
C PHE A 61 11.09 -1.42 -4.12
N LEU A 62 11.79 -2.26 -3.35
CA LEU A 62 11.63 -2.29 -1.90
C LEU A 62 12.03 -0.96 -1.27
N GLU A 63 13.14 -0.35 -1.71
CA GLU A 63 13.58 0.96 -1.23
C GLU A 63 12.54 2.05 -1.53
N VAL A 64 11.92 2.01 -2.71
CA VAL A 64 10.82 2.89 -3.11
C VAL A 64 9.58 2.69 -2.23
N LYS A 65 9.13 1.44 -2.01
CA LYS A 65 8.02 1.17 -1.07
C LYS A 65 8.36 1.63 0.36
N MET A 66 9.61 1.50 0.78
CA MET A 66 10.07 1.95 2.11
C MET A 66 10.01 3.46 2.22
N ALA A 67 10.35 4.19 1.16
CA ALA A 67 10.25 5.65 1.12
C ALA A 67 8.79 6.11 1.24
N LEU A 68 7.88 5.50 0.48
CA LEU A 68 6.46 5.79 0.59
C LEU A 68 5.88 5.42 1.97
N GLY A 69 6.29 4.29 2.54
CA GLY A 69 5.90 3.91 3.91
C GLY A 69 6.38 4.90 4.96
N ARG A 70 7.61 5.43 4.84
CA ARG A 70 8.10 6.50 5.73
C ARG A 70 7.29 7.78 5.58
N MET A 71 6.93 8.16 4.36
CA MET A 71 6.04 9.30 4.12
C MET A 71 4.69 9.13 4.83
N CYS A 72 4.08 7.95 4.75
CA CYS A 72 2.84 7.65 5.49
C CYS A 72 3.03 7.88 6.99
N LEU A 73 4.08 7.32 7.59
CA LEU A 73 4.35 7.47 9.03
C LEU A 73 4.61 8.92 9.44
N GLU A 74 5.29 9.70 8.60
CA GLU A 74 5.52 11.13 8.84
C GLU A 74 4.20 11.92 8.83
N LEU A 75 3.31 11.64 7.87
CA LEU A 75 2.00 12.27 7.79
C LEU A 75 1.08 11.85 8.94
N GLU A 76 1.10 10.58 9.35
CA GLU A 76 0.34 10.07 10.50
C GLU A 76 0.77 10.69 11.84
N GLN A 77 2.01 11.20 11.95
CA GLN A 77 2.48 11.90 13.15
C GLN A 77 1.95 13.33 13.25
N VAL A 78 1.65 13.97 12.12
CA VAL A 78 1.18 15.36 12.08
C VAL A 78 -0.34 15.47 11.97
N LEU A 79 -1.01 14.45 11.43
CA LEU A 79 -2.46 14.38 11.29
C LEU A 79 -3.12 13.67 12.49
N ASP A 80 -4.20 14.23 13.02
CA ASP A 80 -4.86 13.65 14.19
C ASP A 80 -5.76 12.46 13.81
N ASN A 81 -5.47 11.31 14.42
CA ASN A 81 -6.26 10.08 14.31
C ASN A 81 -6.44 9.57 12.88
N VAL A 82 -5.37 9.61 12.09
CA VAL A 82 -5.36 9.16 10.70
C VAL A 82 -4.43 7.96 10.53
N TYR A 83 -4.83 7.04 9.66
CA TYR A 83 -4.08 5.90 9.17
C TYR A 83 -4.04 5.98 7.65
N ILE A 84 -2.87 5.85 7.05
CA ILE A 84 -2.67 6.14 5.63
C ILE A 84 -2.48 4.84 4.84
N ALA A 85 -3.19 4.74 3.72
CA ALA A 85 -3.01 3.72 2.71
C ALA A 85 -2.82 4.37 1.34
N ILE A 86 -1.74 4.05 0.64
CA ILE A 86 -1.51 4.44 -0.75
C ILE A 86 -2.01 3.30 -1.62
N LEU A 87 -2.91 3.61 -2.55
CA LEU A 87 -3.41 2.69 -3.55
C LEU A 87 -2.99 3.17 -4.93
N PHE A 88 -2.40 2.28 -5.71
CA PHE A 88 -2.12 2.52 -7.11
C PHE A 88 -3.26 1.97 -7.97
N TYR A 89 -3.60 2.68 -9.03
CA TYR A 89 -4.66 2.31 -9.96
C TYR A 89 -4.05 1.88 -11.30
N ASP A 90 -4.48 0.71 -11.77
CA ASP A 90 -4.24 0.23 -13.12
C ASP A 90 -5.51 0.44 -13.94
N SER A 91 -5.44 1.43 -14.84
CA SER A 91 -6.56 1.79 -15.70
C SER A 91 -6.85 0.78 -16.81
N GLU A 92 -5.87 -0.05 -17.20
CA GLU A 92 -6.05 -1.00 -18.29
C GLU A 92 -6.88 -2.20 -17.86
N HIS A 93 -6.65 -2.69 -16.63
CA HIS A 93 -7.35 -3.85 -16.07
C HIS A 93 -8.41 -3.46 -15.03
N ASN A 94 -8.58 -2.16 -14.76
CA ASN A 94 -9.50 -1.63 -13.75
C ASN A 94 -9.26 -2.24 -12.36
N ASN A 95 -7.99 -2.31 -11.96
CA ASN A 95 -7.54 -2.92 -10.71
C ASN A 95 -6.86 -1.88 -9.80
N VAL A 96 -6.84 -2.16 -8.50
CA VAL A 96 -6.14 -1.35 -7.50
C VAL A 96 -5.13 -2.16 -6.70
N PHE A 97 -3.96 -1.59 -6.44
CA PHE A 97 -2.87 -2.28 -5.76
C PHE A 97 -2.40 -1.51 -4.53
N HIS A 98 -2.20 -2.21 -3.42
CA HIS A 98 -1.68 -1.61 -2.21
C HIS A 98 -0.20 -1.22 -2.38
N GLY A 99 0.09 0.08 -2.33
CA GLY A 99 1.41 0.66 -2.44
C GLY A 99 2.15 0.68 -1.11
N ALA A 100 1.61 1.39 -0.12
CA ALA A 100 2.17 1.48 1.22
C ALA A 100 1.10 1.83 2.25
N GLY A 101 1.27 1.37 3.49
CA GLY A 101 0.35 1.69 4.59
C GLY A 101 0.78 0.98 5.87
N PRO A 102 1.92 1.35 6.46
CA PRO A 102 2.56 0.57 7.52
C PRO A 102 1.75 0.50 8.82
N SER A 103 0.83 1.43 9.06
CA SER A 103 -0.05 1.45 10.23
C SER A 103 -1.42 0.81 10.00
N ILE A 104 -1.68 0.37 8.76
CA ILE A 104 -2.92 -0.32 8.38
C ILE A 104 -2.77 -1.80 8.74
N PRO A 105 -3.82 -2.44 9.31
CA PRO A 105 -3.82 -3.88 9.55
C PRO A 105 -3.53 -4.65 8.25
N VAL A 106 -2.68 -5.67 8.29
CA VAL A 106 -2.30 -6.40 7.07
C VAL A 106 -3.49 -7.13 6.46
N GLU A 107 -4.39 -7.61 7.31
CA GLU A 107 -5.65 -8.22 6.92
C GLU A 107 -6.56 -7.25 6.14
N TYR A 108 -6.41 -5.93 6.35
CA TYR A 108 -7.11 -4.92 5.56
C TYR A 108 -6.50 -4.77 4.15
N SER A 109 -5.22 -5.07 3.92
CA SER A 109 -4.64 -4.99 2.58
C SER A 109 -5.23 -6.03 1.62
N ASP A 110 -5.67 -7.18 2.14
CA ASP A 110 -6.34 -8.23 1.36
C ASP A 110 -7.70 -7.79 0.81
N PHE A 111 -8.33 -6.77 1.42
CA PHE A 111 -9.56 -6.15 0.94
C PHE A 111 -9.48 -5.74 -0.54
N TYR A 112 -8.37 -5.14 -0.95
CA TYR A 112 -8.19 -4.67 -2.32
C TYR A 112 -7.97 -5.83 -3.31
N ASN A 113 -7.33 -6.91 -2.86
CA ASN A 113 -7.21 -8.14 -3.66
C ASN A 113 -8.60 -8.73 -3.93
N VAL A 114 -9.46 -8.78 -2.91
CA VAL A 114 -10.84 -9.26 -3.06
C VAL A 114 -11.65 -8.39 -4.03
N ILE A 115 -11.50 -7.07 -3.99
CA ILE A 115 -12.14 -6.15 -4.95
C ILE A 115 -11.72 -6.47 -6.39
N ASN A 116 -10.41 -6.66 -6.63
CA ASN A 116 -9.88 -6.96 -7.95
C ASN A 116 -10.36 -8.34 -8.45
N GLU A 117 -10.26 -9.38 -7.61
CA GLU A 117 -10.68 -10.74 -7.97
C GLU A 117 -12.16 -10.82 -8.34
N GLN A 118 -13.00 -9.99 -7.72
CA GLN A 118 -14.43 -9.93 -8.01
C GLN A 118 -14.80 -8.92 -9.11
N GLY A 119 -13.83 -8.16 -9.64
CA GLY A 119 -14.08 -7.13 -10.65
C GLY A 119 -15.03 -6.03 -10.16
N MET A 120 -14.98 -5.69 -8.87
CA MET A 120 -15.94 -4.81 -8.22
C MET A 120 -15.50 -3.33 -8.15
N PHE A 121 -14.35 -2.99 -8.72
CA PHE A 121 -13.84 -1.64 -8.67
C PHE A 121 -14.64 -0.71 -9.61
N ASP A 122 -15.40 0.22 -9.01
CA ASP A 122 -16.26 1.19 -9.70
C ASP A 122 -16.34 2.52 -8.92
N GLU A 123 -17.01 3.54 -9.47
CA GLU A 123 -17.17 4.86 -8.81
C GLU A 123 -17.94 4.83 -7.47
N ASN A 124 -18.60 3.72 -7.16
CA ASN A 124 -19.35 3.47 -5.93
C ASN A 124 -18.64 2.43 -5.03
N CYS A 125 -17.42 2.05 -5.38
CA CYS A 125 -16.56 1.15 -4.65
C CYS A 125 -15.70 1.95 -3.67
N CYS A 126 -16.30 2.35 -2.55
CA CYS A 126 -15.68 3.15 -1.49
C CYS A 126 -15.25 4.55 -1.95
N SER A 127 -14.60 5.29 -1.04
CA SER A 127 -14.10 6.65 -1.32
C SER A 127 -13.02 6.68 -2.40
N CYS A 128 -12.13 5.68 -2.45
CA CYS A 128 -11.06 5.62 -3.43
C CYS A 128 -11.59 5.39 -4.84
N GLY A 129 -12.61 4.54 -5.03
CA GLY A 129 -13.31 4.37 -6.30
C GLY A 129 -13.90 5.69 -6.78
N ARG A 130 -14.67 6.38 -5.93
CA ARG A 130 -15.22 7.69 -6.30
C ARG A 130 -14.13 8.70 -6.66
N ALA A 131 -13.06 8.77 -5.88
CA ALA A 131 -11.96 9.71 -6.11
C ALA A 131 -11.21 9.42 -7.42
N ILE A 132 -11.04 8.15 -7.79
CA ILE A 132 -10.42 7.76 -9.06
C ILE A 132 -11.29 8.18 -10.26
N TYR A 133 -12.59 7.94 -10.19
CA TYR A 133 -13.49 8.24 -11.30
C TYR A 133 -13.76 9.74 -11.47
N THR A 134 -13.85 10.49 -10.36
CA THR A 134 -14.10 11.94 -10.39
C THR A 134 -12.82 12.76 -10.50
N GLN A 135 -11.66 12.19 -10.12
CA GLN A 135 -10.39 12.89 -9.95
C GLN A 135 -10.49 14.04 -8.93
N GLU A 136 -11.38 13.90 -7.95
CA GLU A 136 -11.59 14.86 -6.87
C GLU A 136 -11.27 14.26 -5.50
N VAL A 137 -11.04 15.13 -4.51
CA VAL A 137 -10.92 14.71 -3.11
C VAL A 137 -12.30 14.28 -2.61
N VAL A 138 -12.38 13.04 -2.12
CA VAL A 138 -13.64 12.46 -1.61
C VAL A 138 -13.51 12.21 -0.12
N GLN A 139 -14.39 12.80 0.68
CA GLN A 139 -14.44 12.63 2.13
C GLN A 139 -15.76 12.00 2.55
N THR A 140 -15.73 10.93 3.34
CA THR A 140 -16.93 10.19 3.74
C THR A 140 -16.89 9.72 5.18
N ASP A 141 -18.06 9.73 5.83
CA ASP A 141 -18.32 8.91 7.01
C ASP A 141 -18.76 7.51 6.55
N ILE A 142 -17.99 6.49 6.94
CA ILE A 142 -18.15 5.10 6.49
C ILE A 142 -19.48 4.50 6.98
N GLY A 143 -19.92 4.91 8.18
CA GLY A 143 -21.15 4.40 8.79
C GLY A 143 -22.40 4.82 8.04
N THR A 144 -22.38 5.98 7.39
CA THR A 144 -23.56 6.59 6.77
C THR A 144 -23.49 6.73 5.25
N SER A 145 -22.28 6.78 4.68
CA SER A 145 -22.10 6.95 3.24
C SER A 145 -22.58 5.73 2.44
N THR A 146 -23.23 6.00 1.32
CA THR A 146 -23.68 4.98 0.36
C THR A 146 -22.51 4.35 -0.40
N LEU A 147 -21.37 5.03 -0.53
CA LEU A 147 -20.15 4.51 -1.17
C LEU A 147 -19.58 3.28 -0.46
N TRP A 148 -19.88 3.14 0.84
CA TRP A 148 -19.40 2.03 1.65
C TRP A 148 -20.41 0.88 1.77
N THR A 149 -21.59 0.97 1.15
CA THR A 149 -22.69 -0.01 1.36
C THR A 149 -22.25 -1.46 1.13
N LYS A 150 -21.42 -1.71 0.11
CA LYS A 150 -20.94 -3.06 -0.24
C LYS A 150 -19.87 -3.59 0.73
N PHE A 151 -19.14 -2.71 1.41
CA PHE A 151 -17.87 -3.04 2.08
C PHE A 151 -17.78 -2.53 3.53
N ARG A 152 -18.83 -1.89 4.05
CA ARG A 152 -18.87 -1.27 5.37
C ARG A 152 -18.49 -2.26 6.47
N ASP A 153 -19.07 -3.45 6.43
CA ASP A 153 -18.84 -4.46 7.47
C ASP A 153 -17.39 -4.96 7.44
N SER A 154 -16.76 -5.03 6.26
CA SER A 154 -15.35 -5.40 6.07
C SER A 154 -14.37 -4.39 6.65
N VAL A 155 -14.77 -3.13 6.88
CA VAL A 155 -13.85 -2.08 7.35
C VAL A 155 -14.14 -1.63 8.78
N ILE A 156 -15.39 -1.79 9.25
CA ILE A 156 -15.78 -1.46 10.62
C ILE A 156 -15.10 -2.37 11.65
N GLU A 157 -14.76 -3.62 11.29
CA GLU A 157 -14.04 -4.54 12.19
C GLU A 157 -12.66 -3.99 12.62
N TYR A 158 -12.02 -3.18 11.77
CA TYR A 158 -10.76 -2.50 12.06
C TYR A 158 -10.95 -1.16 12.83
N GLY A 159 -12.21 -0.79 13.07
CA GLY A 159 -12.62 0.39 13.81
C GLY A 159 -12.64 1.68 12.98
N PHE A 160 -12.47 1.62 11.66
CA PHE A 160 -12.51 2.78 10.79
C PHE A 160 -13.95 3.31 10.64
N LYS A 161 -14.10 4.63 10.69
CA LYS A 161 -15.38 5.35 10.71
C LYS A 161 -15.46 6.48 9.71
N SER A 162 -14.34 7.07 9.30
CA SER A 162 -14.30 7.98 8.15
C SER A 162 -13.12 7.65 7.26
N CYS A 163 -13.25 8.06 5.99
CA CYS A 163 -12.22 7.91 4.99
C CYS A 163 -12.21 9.12 4.07
N THR A 164 -11.03 9.70 3.89
CA THR A 164 -10.73 10.68 2.84
C THR A 164 -9.83 10.05 1.80
N SER A 165 -10.14 10.23 0.52
CA SER A 165 -9.31 9.76 -0.60
C SER A 165 -8.89 10.95 -1.46
N ILE A 166 -7.58 11.12 -1.62
CA ILE A 166 -6.97 12.18 -2.43
C ILE A 166 -6.32 11.52 -3.65
N PRO A 167 -6.78 11.81 -4.88
CA PRO A 167 -6.16 11.27 -6.09
C PRO A 167 -4.76 11.84 -6.28
N PHE A 168 -3.85 11.04 -6.82
CA PHE A 168 -2.51 11.47 -7.22
C PHE A 168 -2.17 10.99 -8.62
N PHE A 169 -1.23 11.69 -9.24
CA PHE A 169 -0.91 11.56 -10.66
C PHE A 169 0.58 11.28 -10.84
N THR A 170 0.92 10.65 -11.96
CA THR A 170 2.29 10.57 -12.45
C THR A 170 2.79 11.94 -12.90
N ASP A 171 4.09 12.07 -13.15
CA ASP A 171 4.69 13.29 -13.74
C ASP A 171 4.13 13.61 -15.14
N THR A 172 3.57 12.60 -15.82
CA THR A 172 2.90 12.73 -17.12
C THR A 172 1.43 13.16 -17.01
N GLY A 173 0.92 13.37 -15.79
CA GLY A 173 -0.48 13.75 -15.54
C GLY A 173 -1.46 12.57 -15.62
N ARG A 174 -0.99 11.33 -15.74
CA ARG A 174 -1.84 10.13 -15.68
C ARG A 174 -2.27 9.90 -14.24
N LEU A 175 -3.54 9.64 -14.00
CA LEU A 175 -4.02 9.24 -12.68
C LEU A 175 -3.32 7.93 -12.25
N ALA A 176 -2.55 8.01 -11.17
CA ALA A 176 -1.74 6.90 -10.69
C ALA A 176 -2.40 6.16 -9.51
N GLY A 177 -3.33 6.80 -8.79
CA GLY A 177 -3.97 6.18 -7.65
C GLY A 177 -4.57 7.17 -6.64
N THR A 178 -4.71 6.74 -5.39
CA THR A 178 -5.21 7.57 -4.28
C THR A 178 -4.40 7.38 -3.00
N PHE A 179 -4.30 8.47 -2.23
CA PHE A 179 -3.96 8.44 -0.82
C PHE A 179 -5.25 8.34 -0.01
N GLY A 180 -5.44 7.22 0.68
CA GLY A 180 -6.53 6.98 1.62
C GLY A 180 -6.11 7.36 3.04
N PHE A 181 -6.90 8.19 3.69
CA PHE A 181 -6.76 8.65 5.07
C PHE A 181 -7.94 8.12 5.86
N LEU A 182 -7.73 7.01 6.56
CA LEU A 182 -8.74 6.34 7.37
C LEU A 182 -8.68 6.85 8.81
N SER A 183 -9.83 7.04 9.45
CA SER A 183 -9.89 7.47 10.86
C SER A 183 -10.80 6.58 11.68
N LYS A 184 -10.50 6.44 12.97
CA LYS A 184 -11.37 5.75 13.94
C LYS A 184 -12.44 6.67 14.52
N ARG A 185 -12.44 7.95 14.15
CA ARG A 185 -13.47 8.93 14.49
C ARG A 185 -14.41 9.16 13.30
N PRO A 186 -15.73 9.26 13.54
CA PRO A 186 -16.66 9.65 12.47
C PRO A 186 -16.39 11.09 12.05
N ASN A 187 -16.65 11.42 10.79
CA ASN A 187 -16.46 12.77 10.21
C ASN A 187 -15.07 13.41 10.46
N ASN A 188 -14.00 12.62 10.64
CA ASN A 188 -12.65 13.15 10.74
C ASN A 188 -12.13 13.47 9.34
N TYR A 189 -12.57 14.60 8.81
CA TYR A 189 -12.23 15.08 7.47
C TYR A 189 -11.03 16.00 7.52
N LEU A 190 -10.21 15.91 6.47
CA LEU A 190 -9.09 16.80 6.27
C LEU A 190 -9.61 18.19 5.91
N THR A 191 -9.01 19.19 6.54
CA THR A 191 -9.17 20.60 6.18
C THR A 191 -8.49 20.88 4.85
N ARG A 192 -8.80 22.04 4.26
CA ARG A 192 -8.18 22.48 3.02
C ARG A 192 -6.65 22.60 3.15
N ASP A 193 -6.18 23.20 4.23
CA ASP A 193 -4.75 23.40 4.48
C ASP A 193 -4.01 22.07 4.64
N GLU A 194 -4.64 21.08 5.29
CA GLU A 194 -4.09 19.72 5.37
C GLU A 194 -4.03 19.03 4.00
N VAL A 195 -5.08 19.16 3.19
CA VAL A 195 -5.09 18.61 1.82
C VAL A 195 -3.98 19.24 0.97
N GLU A 196 -3.81 20.56 1.02
CA GLU A 196 -2.76 21.27 0.27
C GLU A 196 -1.36 20.82 0.73
N MET A 197 -1.12 20.75 2.05
CA MET A 197 0.14 20.25 2.63
C MET A 197 0.44 18.80 2.21
N ILE A 198 -0.57 17.94 2.21
CA ILE A 198 -0.44 16.55 1.77
C ILE A 198 -0.07 16.49 0.29
N GLN A 199 -0.75 17.26 -0.57
CA GLN A 199 -0.46 17.28 -2.01
C GLN A 199 0.97 17.77 -2.29
N GLU A 200 1.44 18.78 -1.57
CA GLU A 200 2.83 19.23 -1.63
C GLU A 200 3.79 18.11 -1.20
N LYS A 201 3.53 17.45 -0.07
CA LYS A 201 4.35 16.33 0.42
C LYS A 201 4.40 15.19 -0.60
N VAL A 202 3.27 14.82 -1.18
CA VAL A 202 3.15 13.77 -2.20
C VAL A 202 3.98 14.09 -3.45
N SER A 203 3.98 15.36 -3.87
CA SER A 203 4.79 15.79 -5.03
C SER A 203 6.30 15.58 -4.83
N MET A 204 6.79 15.55 -3.59
CA MET A 204 8.20 15.27 -3.28
C MET A 204 8.59 13.80 -3.52
N PHE A 205 7.60 12.90 -3.64
CA PHE A 205 7.77 11.46 -3.87
C PHE A 205 7.34 11.06 -5.29
N SER A 206 7.37 12.00 -6.25
CA SER A 206 6.92 11.73 -7.63
C SER A 206 7.76 10.63 -8.30
N PHE A 207 9.06 10.57 -8.00
CA PHE A 207 9.96 9.51 -8.49
C PHE A 207 9.52 8.12 -8.00
N GLU A 208 9.25 7.98 -6.70
CA GLU A 208 8.75 6.74 -6.10
C GLU A 208 7.40 6.33 -6.71
N ILE A 209 6.49 7.29 -6.86
CA ILE A 209 5.17 7.08 -7.47
C ILE A 209 5.31 6.61 -8.91
N GLN A 210 6.15 7.28 -9.71
CA GLN A 210 6.41 6.92 -11.10
C GLN A 210 6.96 5.50 -11.19
N THR A 211 7.96 5.18 -10.35
CA THR A 211 8.60 3.86 -10.33
C THR A 211 7.62 2.72 -10.03
N ILE A 212 6.70 2.90 -9.06
CA ILE A 212 5.68 1.89 -8.79
C ILE A 212 4.64 1.85 -9.91
N SER A 213 4.22 3.01 -10.42
CA SER A 213 3.22 3.07 -11.49
C SER A 213 3.71 2.33 -12.75
N ASP A 214 4.96 2.52 -13.15
CA ASP A 214 5.56 1.85 -14.32
C ASP A 214 5.65 0.34 -14.11
N ARG A 215 6.11 -0.10 -12.92
CA ARG A 215 6.17 -1.53 -12.59
C ARG A 215 4.80 -2.22 -12.59
N ILE A 216 3.74 -1.53 -12.19
CA ILE A 216 2.38 -2.07 -12.26
C ILE A 216 1.98 -2.27 -13.72
N HIS A 217 2.24 -1.30 -14.59
CA HIS A 217 1.94 -1.41 -16.02
C HIS A 217 2.74 -2.53 -16.70
N GLU A 218 4.05 -2.62 -16.45
CA GLU A 218 4.89 -3.71 -16.96
C GLU A 218 4.39 -5.09 -16.52
N TYR A 219 3.89 -5.20 -15.29
CA TYR A 219 3.37 -6.46 -14.77
C TYR A 219 2.09 -6.89 -15.48
N THR A 220 1.18 -5.95 -15.67
CA THR A 220 -0.15 -6.22 -16.20
C THR A 220 -0.11 -6.57 -17.68
N GLU A 221 0.82 -5.98 -18.44
CA GLU A 221 1.11 -6.36 -19.84
C GLU A 221 1.57 -7.82 -20.00
N VAL A 222 2.23 -8.40 -18.98
CA VAL A 222 2.79 -9.76 -19.03
C VAL A 222 1.76 -10.85 -18.68
N GLY A 223 0.54 -10.49 -18.25
CA GLY A 223 -0.58 -11.42 -18.09
C GLY A 223 -0.42 -12.47 -16.97
N ASN A 224 0.50 -12.29 -16.03
CA ASN A 224 0.58 -13.15 -14.86
C ASN A 224 -0.51 -12.71 -13.84
N GLY A 225 -1.41 -13.62 -13.50
CA GLY A 225 -2.61 -13.32 -12.70
C GLY A 225 -2.40 -13.32 -11.18
N ARG A 226 -1.29 -12.79 -10.65
CA ARG A 226 -1.11 -12.62 -9.20
C ARG A 226 0.11 -11.77 -8.88
N LEU A 227 -0.11 -10.51 -8.48
CA LEU A 227 0.95 -9.59 -8.13
C LEU A 227 1.90 -10.27 -7.11
N THR A 228 3.04 -10.75 -7.58
CA THR A 228 4.14 -11.18 -6.71
C THR A 228 4.89 -9.90 -6.36
N ILE A 229 4.29 -9.10 -5.45
CA ILE A 229 4.73 -7.75 -4.99
C ILE A 229 5.91 -7.76 -4.02
#